data_AF-A0A2M9LW08-F1
#
_entry.id   AF-A0A2M9LW08-F1
#
_cell.length_a   1.000
_cell.length_b   1.000
_cell.length_c   1.000
_cell.angle_alpha   90.00
_cell.angle_beta   90.00
_cell.angle_gamma   90.00
#
_symmetry.space_group_name_H-M   'P 1'
#
loop_
_entity.id
_entity.type
_entity.pdbx_description
1 polymer ?
#
loop_
_entity_poly.entity_id
_entity_poly.type
_entity_poly.pdbx_seq_one_letter_code
_entity_poly.pdbx_strand_id
1 'polypeptide(L)'
;MADRNGNYLSFDYDDETGAPLAIRHSGGHHLRFTCDERGLVTALYLAGGAEDGGDALVVSYGHDDMGNLTAVTASCGIPGRYEYDALHRMTAWVDTNASRYEYTYDASGRCVSQGGTEGHLRYHYAYGRTDPETGHRTTTATNSLGRTSHYRINERLQVVAETDPLGNTSRKQWDSRDQLLSATDASGNVTRYAWDDDHNLAAVQLPDGSVQTITCNAFHLPVEITGAHGAVWRQEWDDKGNRTAVTTPDGARSTSAYEGTGAVTAVTDPTGATRHFVNDAAGLPTAVRDPLGNTTSVVRDAFGHVTQLTDPTGAVKYIVSSAPRTTSSRSPPPGTSAVGPPTRRWPRRPIPSARAPTATAPTATSPPSSTS
;
A
#
# COMPACT_ATOMS: atom_id res chain seq x y z
N MET A 1 -21.00 -7.62 0.36
CA MET A 1 -19.99 -8.62 -0.12
C MET A 1 -19.28 -9.16 1.09
N ALA A 2 -19.07 -10.49 1.18
CA ALA A 2 -18.36 -11.12 2.29
C ALA A 2 -17.07 -11.78 1.81
N ASP A 3 -16.05 -11.81 2.67
CA ASP A 3 -14.85 -12.64 2.47
C ASP A 3 -15.11 -14.11 2.87
N ARG A 4 -14.11 -14.98 2.68
CA ARG A 4 -14.23 -16.43 3.03
C ARG A 4 -14.31 -16.69 4.53
N ASN A 5 -13.96 -15.71 5.36
CA ASN A 5 -14.12 -15.75 6.81
C ASN A 5 -15.48 -15.21 7.27
N GLY A 6 -16.34 -14.79 6.34
CA GLY A 6 -17.66 -14.24 6.63
C GLY A 6 -17.64 -12.79 7.10
N ASN A 7 -16.50 -12.09 6.99
CA ASN A 7 -16.45 -10.65 7.23
C ASN A 7 -17.08 -9.93 6.05
N TYR A 8 -17.91 -8.94 6.29
CA TYR A 8 -18.63 -8.25 5.23
C TYR A 8 -18.74 -6.75 5.46
N LEU A 9 -18.91 -6.05 4.34
CA LEU A 9 -19.40 -4.68 4.30
C LEU A 9 -20.84 -4.66 3.80
N SER A 10 -21.70 -3.91 4.49
CA SER A 10 -23.02 -3.50 4.00
C SER A 10 -23.03 -2.00 3.70
N PHE A 11 -23.85 -1.63 2.72
CA PHE A 11 -24.03 -0.26 2.28
C PHE A 11 -25.51 0.06 2.43
N ASP A 12 -25.82 1.09 3.19
CA ASP A 12 -27.19 1.55 3.41
C ASP A 12 -27.45 2.71 2.45
N TYR A 13 -28.61 2.69 1.80
CA TYR A 13 -29.06 3.73 0.87
C TYR A 13 -30.43 4.21 1.28
N ASP A 14 -30.73 5.47 0.96
CA ASP A 14 -32.06 6.02 1.12
C ASP A 14 -32.99 5.44 0.04
N ASP A 15 -34.13 4.89 0.46
CA ASP A 15 -35.04 4.15 -0.44
C ASP A 15 -35.73 5.06 -1.47
N GLU A 16 -35.87 6.35 -1.18
CA GLU A 16 -36.55 7.31 -2.07
C GLU A 16 -35.59 7.96 -3.07
N THR A 17 -34.43 8.40 -2.58
CA THR A 17 -33.46 9.18 -3.37
C THR A 17 -32.33 8.33 -3.94
N GLY A 18 -32.10 7.13 -3.39
CA GLY A 18 -30.94 6.29 -3.70
C GLY A 18 -29.62 6.84 -3.18
N ALA A 19 -29.64 7.92 -2.37
CA ALA A 19 -28.44 8.52 -1.82
C ALA A 19 -27.78 7.56 -0.80
N PRO A 20 -26.44 7.45 -0.78
CA PRO A 20 -25.76 6.63 0.21
C PRO A 20 -25.92 7.22 1.61
N LEU A 21 -26.25 6.37 2.59
CA LEU A 21 -26.46 6.76 3.98
C LEU A 21 -25.37 6.26 4.92
N ALA A 22 -24.87 5.04 4.72
CA ALA A 22 -23.85 4.46 5.59
C ALA A 22 -23.06 3.30 4.96
N ILE A 23 -21.90 3.01 5.55
CA ILE A 23 -21.16 1.75 5.39
C ILE A 23 -21.04 1.10 6.77
N ARG A 24 -21.35 -0.19 6.86
CA ARG A 24 -21.14 -0.98 8.08
C ARG A 24 -20.21 -2.13 7.80
N HIS A 25 -19.31 -2.39 8.73
CA HIS A 25 -18.46 -3.57 8.75
C HIS A 25 -18.98 -4.56 9.79
N SER A 26 -18.93 -5.86 9.48
CA SER A 26 -19.34 -6.94 10.38
C SER A 26 -18.61 -6.93 11.74
N GLY A 27 -17.43 -6.32 11.79
CA GLY A 27 -16.66 -6.11 13.03
C GLY A 27 -17.06 -4.90 13.87
N GLY A 28 -18.14 -4.19 13.51
CA GLY A 28 -18.72 -3.11 14.33
C GLY A 28 -18.42 -1.68 13.89
N HIS A 29 -17.51 -1.47 12.92
CA HIS A 29 -17.28 -0.13 12.37
C HIS A 29 -18.49 0.36 11.54
N HIS A 30 -18.89 1.61 11.75
CA HIS A 30 -20.05 2.20 11.09
C HIS A 30 -19.72 3.63 10.68
N LEU A 31 -19.67 3.87 9.38
CA LEU A 31 -19.51 5.21 8.80
C LEU A 31 -20.87 5.68 8.27
N ARG A 32 -21.23 6.93 8.56
CA ARG A 32 -22.44 7.58 8.06
C ARG A 32 -22.09 8.68 7.09
N PHE A 33 -22.99 8.94 6.17
CA PHE A 33 -22.85 9.96 5.14
C PHE A 33 -23.92 11.04 5.29
N THR A 34 -23.55 12.26 4.94
CA THR A 34 -24.51 13.28 4.51
C THR A 34 -24.36 13.46 3.02
N CYS A 35 -25.46 13.76 2.33
CA CYS A 35 -25.48 14.07 0.91
C CYS A 35 -26.13 15.42 0.66
N ASP A 36 -25.81 16.06 -0.48
CA ASP A 36 -26.58 17.20 -0.98
C ASP A 36 -27.88 16.74 -1.70
N GLU A 37 -28.67 17.68 -2.18
CA GLU A 37 -29.94 17.41 -2.89
C GLU A 37 -29.76 16.60 -4.19
N ARG A 38 -28.53 16.52 -4.71
CA ARG A 38 -28.19 15.74 -5.91
C ARG A 38 -27.69 14.34 -5.55
N GLY A 39 -27.63 14.00 -4.25
CA GLY A 39 -27.11 12.72 -3.76
C GLY A 39 -25.59 12.64 -3.71
N LEU A 40 -24.86 13.76 -3.83
CA LEU A 40 -23.41 13.78 -3.70
C LEU A 40 -23.01 13.82 -2.23
N VAL A 41 -22.09 12.94 -1.83
CA VAL A 41 -21.62 12.84 -0.44
C VAL A 41 -20.92 14.14 -0.02
N THR A 42 -21.42 14.80 1.01
CA THR A 42 -20.89 16.07 1.55
C THR A 42 -20.06 15.87 2.82
N ALA A 43 -20.27 14.80 3.58
CA ALA A 43 -19.43 14.46 4.71
C ALA A 43 -19.52 12.99 5.11
N LEU A 44 -18.46 12.52 5.75
CA LEU A 44 -18.32 11.22 6.38
C LEU A 44 -18.22 11.39 7.89
N TYR A 45 -18.96 10.59 8.62
CA TYR A 45 -18.95 10.56 10.08
C TYR A 45 -18.69 9.15 10.60
N LEU A 46 -17.87 9.03 11.64
CA LEU A 46 -17.75 7.80 12.41
C LEU A 46 -18.85 7.76 13.46
N ALA A 47 -19.74 6.78 13.35
CA ALA A 47 -20.88 6.67 14.25
C ALA A 47 -20.41 6.41 15.69
N GLY A 48 -20.88 7.22 16.65
CA GLY A 48 -20.44 7.14 18.05
C GLY A 48 -18.95 7.42 18.27
N GLY A 49 -18.28 8.06 17.31
CA GLY A 49 -16.84 8.33 17.36
C GLY A 49 -16.45 9.57 18.18
N ALA A 50 -17.40 10.41 18.57
CA ALA A 50 -17.12 11.63 19.33
C ALA A 50 -17.00 11.36 20.83
N GLU A 51 -16.33 12.25 21.57
CA GLU A 51 -16.09 12.09 23.02
C GLU A 51 -17.39 12.08 23.84
N ASP A 52 -18.45 12.72 23.34
CA ASP A 52 -19.79 12.74 23.94
C ASP A 52 -20.67 11.54 23.53
N GLY A 53 -20.11 10.60 22.76
CA GLY A 53 -20.83 9.46 22.20
C GLY A 53 -21.65 9.78 20.94
N GLY A 54 -21.56 11.01 20.43
CA GLY A 54 -22.12 11.40 19.14
C GLY A 54 -21.29 10.94 17.94
N ASP A 55 -21.72 11.31 16.74
CA ASP A 55 -21.01 11.00 15.51
C ASP A 55 -19.85 11.97 15.29
N ALA A 56 -18.63 11.46 15.04
CA ALA A 56 -17.47 12.29 14.80
C ALA A 56 -17.25 12.54 13.31
N LEU A 57 -17.16 13.82 12.91
CA LEU A 57 -16.82 14.20 11.54
C LEU A 57 -15.40 13.68 11.20
N VAL A 58 -15.31 12.89 10.13
CA VAL A 58 -14.05 12.34 9.62
C VAL A 58 -13.49 13.25 8.52
N VAL A 59 -14.34 13.58 7.55
CA VAL A 59 -13.98 14.39 6.37
C VAL A 59 -15.24 14.99 5.76
N SER A 60 -15.13 16.19 5.19
CA SER A 60 -16.18 16.83 4.40
C SER A 60 -15.72 17.19 2.99
N TYR A 61 -16.69 17.35 2.09
CA TYR A 61 -16.51 17.55 0.67
C TYR A 61 -17.31 18.75 0.17
N GLY A 62 -16.69 19.54 -0.69
CA GLY A 62 -17.38 20.58 -1.46
C GLY A 62 -17.52 20.13 -2.90
N HIS A 63 -18.65 20.46 -3.52
CA HIS A 63 -18.91 20.22 -4.94
C HIS A 63 -19.34 21.51 -5.62
N ASP A 64 -18.99 21.70 -6.90
CA ASP A 64 -19.59 22.75 -7.72
C ASP A 64 -20.99 22.35 -8.23
N ASP A 65 -21.66 23.25 -8.96
CA ASP A 65 -22.99 23.02 -9.56
C ASP A 65 -23.00 21.89 -10.61
N MET A 66 -21.83 21.61 -11.19
CA MET A 66 -21.61 20.55 -12.18
C MET A 66 -21.27 19.20 -11.54
N GLY A 67 -21.16 19.16 -10.21
CA GLY A 67 -20.91 17.95 -9.41
C GLY A 67 -19.42 17.60 -9.26
N ASN A 68 -18.50 18.47 -9.69
CA ASN A 68 -17.08 18.23 -9.50
C ASN A 68 -16.69 18.45 -8.03
N LEU A 69 -15.84 17.58 -7.50
CA LEU A 69 -15.29 17.70 -6.15
C LEU A 69 -14.33 18.88 -6.07
N THR A 70 -14.73 19.99 -5.45
CA THR A 70 -13.94 21.24 -5.36
C THR A 70 -13.18 21.41 -4.05
N ALA A 71 -13.56 20.69 -2.99
CA ALA A 71 -12.87 20.76 -1.71
C ALA A 71 -12.91 19.42 -0.96
N VAL A 72 -11.82 19.10 -0.26
CA VAL A 72 -11.75 18.02 0.74
C VAL A 72 -11.21 18.61 2.03
N THR A 73 -11.97 18.52 3.11
CA THR A 73 -11.58 19.03 4.44
C THR A 73 -11.51 17.86 5.42
N ALA A 74 -10.29 17.46 5.76
CA ALA A 74 -10.04 16.43 6.78
C ALA A 74 -9.90 17.05 8.18
N SER A 75 -9.37 16.29 9.13
CA SER A 75 -9.23 16.68 10.55
C SER A 75 -8.41 17.95 10.82
N CYS A 76 -7.67 18.47 9.84
CA CYS A 76 -6.93 19.74 9.98
C CYS A 76 -7.81 20.99 9.81
N GLY A 77 -9.05 20.85 9.33
CA GLY A 77 -10.01 21.94 9.15
C GLY A 77 -9.71 22.90 7.98
N ILE A 78 -8.52 22.80 7.37
CA ILE A 78 -8.16 23.56 6.18
C ILE A 78 -8.48 22.70 4.95
N PRO A 79 -9.28 23.20 3.98
CA PRO A 79 -9.61 22.42 2.79
C PRO A 79 -8.44 22.37 1.81
N GLY A 80 -8.14 21.18 1.29
CA GLY A 80 -7.52 21.05 -0.03
C GLY A 80 -8.54 21.40 -1.11
N ARG A 81 -8.14 22.09 -2.17
CA ARG A 81 -9.05 22.56 -3.24
C ARG A 81 -8.69 21.97 -4.59
N TYR A 82 -9.69 21.88 -5.45
CA TYR A 82 -9.60 21.30 -6.78
C TYR A 82 -10.31 22.22 -7.78
N GLU A 83 -9.70 22.41 -8.94
CA GLU A 83 -10.19 23.24 -10.03
C GLU A 83 -10.37 22.37 -11.28
N TYR A 84 -11.39 22.67 -12.07
CA TYR A 84 -11.74 21.91 -13.27
C TYR A 84 -12.02 22.85 -14.45
N ASP A 85 -11.82 22.35 -15.66
CA ASP A 85 -12.34 22.99 -16.86
C ASP A 85 -13.81 22.58 -17.15
N ALA A 86 -14.40 23.18 -18.19
CA ALA A 86 -15.76 22.89 -18.62
C ALA A 86 -15.99 21.44 -19.11
N LEU A 87 -14.93 20.66 -19.31
CA LEU A 87 -15.00 19.24 -19.66
C LEU A 87 -14.79 18.34 -18.43
N HIS A 88 -14.90 18.90 -17.21
CA HIS A 88 -14.70 18.19 -15.95
C HIS A 88 -13.30 17.59 -15.77
N ARG A 89 -12.29 18.17 -16.46
CA ARG A 89 -10.89 17.76 -16.28
C ARG A 89 -10.23 18.63 -15.23
N MET A 90 -9.56 18.00 -14.28
CA MET A 90 -8.83 18.69 -13.20
C MET A 90 -7.74 19.60 -13.78
N THR A 91 -7.84 20.91 -13.60
CA THR A 91 -6.84 21.87 -14.07
C THR A 91 -5.86 22.27 -12.97
N ALA A 92 -6.25 22.16 -11.70
CA ALA A 92 -5.34 22.33 -10.59
C ALA A 92 -5.82 21.67 -9.30
N TRP A 93 -4.90 21.43 -8.38
CA TRP A 93 -5.21 21.24 -6.97
C TRP A 93 -4.33 22.14 -6.11
N VAL A 94 -4.87 22.53 -4.96
CA VAL A 94 -4.22 23.40 -3.97
C VAL A 94 -4.22 22.67 -2.63
N ASP A 95 -3.04 22.41 -2.10
CA ASP A 95 -2.88 21.79 -0.78
C ASP A 95 -3.34 22.77 0.33
N THR A 96 -3.57 22.21 1.51
CA THR A 96 -3.82 22.91 2.77
C THR A 96 -2.71 23.90 3.16
N ASN A 97 -1.50 23.76 2.60
CA ASN A 97 -0.39 24.70 2.77
C ASN A 97 -0.32 25.77 1.65
N ALA A 98 -1.36 25.89 0.82
CA ALA A 98 -1.46 26.76 -0.34
C ALA A 98 -0.54 26.44 -1.53
N SER A 99 0.22 25.35 -1.49
CA SER A 99 0.98 24.87 -2.65
C SER A 99 0.02 24.43 -3.75
N ARG A 100 0.22 24.96 -4.95
CA ARG A 100 -0.63 24.69 -6.11
C ARG A 100 0.10 23.82 -7.13
N TYR A 101 -0.66 22.94 -7.77
CA TYR A 101 -0.20 22.06 -8.84
C TYR A 101 -1.22 22.08 -9.96
N GLU A 102 -0.75 22.28 -11.19
CA GLU A 102 -1.58 22.52 -12.38
C GLU A 102 -1.46 21.39 -13.39
N TYR A 103 -2.47 21.31 -14.27
CA TYR A 103 -2.52 20.45 -15.44
C TYR A 103 -3.04 21.23 -16.65
N THR A 104 -2.52 20.89 -17.83
CA THR A 104 -3.04 21.38 -19.11
C THR A 104 -3.21 20.21 -20.06
N TYR A 105 -4.16 20.33 -20.99
CA TYR A 105 -4.58 19.23 -21.84
C TYR A 105 -4.59 19.64 -23.31
N ASP A 106 -4.35 18.68 -24.20
CA ASP A 106 -4.59 18.85 -25.62
C ASP A 106 -6.08 18.73 -25.99
N ALA A 107 -6.39 18.97 -27.26
CA ALA A 107 -7.74 18.87 -27.83
C ALA A 107 -8.32 17.45 -27.77
N SER A 108 -7.49 16.42 -27.56
CA SER A 108 -7.92 15.03 -27.42
C SER A 108 -8.12 14.61 -25.97
N GLY A 109 -8.03 15.53 -25.00
CA GLY A 109 -8.22 15.19 -23.59
C GLY A 109 -6.97 14.77 -22.84
N ARG A 110 -5.79 14.73 -23.48
CA ARG A 110 -4.58 14.16 -22.89
C ARG A 110 -3.77 15.24 -22.18
N CYS A 111 -3.25 14.94 -20.99
CA CYS A 111 -2.44 15.88 -20.23
C CYS A 111 -1.10 16.15 -20.94
N VAL A 112 -0.83 17.40 -21.32
CA VAL A 112 0.41 17.78 -22.03
C VAL A 112 1.40 18.54 -21.15
N SER A 113 0.94 19.06 -20.01
CA SER A 113 1.82 19.63 -19.00
C SER A 113 1.19 19.47 -17.63
N GLN A 114 2.04 19.21 -16.64
CA GLN A 114 1.69 19.28 -15.24
C GLN A 114 2.82 19.93 -14.44
N GLY A 115 2.54 20.51 -13.28
CA GLY A 115 3.62 21.03 -12.44
C GLY A 115 3.14 21.89 -11.29
N GLY A 116 3.99 22.01 -10.27
CA GLY A 116 3.79 22.92 -9.16
C GLY A 116 4.13 24.36 -9.52
N THR A 117 3.80 25.27 -8.61
CA THR A 117 4.21 26.68 -8.64
C THR A 117 5.69 26.82 -8.99
N GLU A 118 6.03 27.83 -9.80
CA GLU A 118 7.41 28.10 -10.26
C GLU A 118 8.05 26.96 -11.07
N GLY A 119 7.27 25.98 -11.55
CA GLY A 119 7.77 24.86 -12.33
C GLY A 119 8.37 23.73 -11.51
N HIS A 120 8.16 23.72 -10.19
CA HIS A 120 8.51 22.60 -9.34
C HIS A 120 7.85 21.31 -9.83
N LEU A 121 8.65 20.25 -9.99
CA LEU A 121 8.17 18.93 -10.47
C LEU A 121 7.35 19.02 -11.76
N ARG A 122 7.66 19.99 -12.63
CA ARG A 122 7.03 20.13 -13.94
C ARG A 122 7.33 18.92 -14.82
N TYR A 123 6.32 18.47 -15.55
CA TYR A 123 6.46 17.52 -16.64
C TYR A 123 5.74 18.04 -17.87
N HIS A 124 6.36 17.87 -19.04
CA HIS A 124 5.73 18.03 -20.35
C HIS A 124 5.61 16.67 -21.02
N TYR A 125 4.46 16.43 -21.65
CA TYR A 125 4.18 15.18 -22.35
C TYR A 125 3.94 15.45 -23.83
N ALA A 126 4.66 14.73 -24.68
CA ALA A 126 4.39 14.69 -26.12
C ALA A 126 3.97 13.27 -26.52
N TYR A 127 2.86 13.19 -27.24
CA TYR A 127 2.27 11.93 -27.68
C TYR A 127 2.49 11.74 -29.17
N GLY A 128 3.36 10.80 -29.53
CA GLY A 128 3.66 10.42 -30.90
C GLY A 128 2.50 9.68 -31.58
N ARG A 129 2.55 9.66 -32.92
CA ARG A 129 1.65 8.83 -33.73
C ARG A 129 2.05 7.36 -33.62
N THR A 130 1.14 6.49 -34.02
CA THR A 130 1.43 5.07 -34.21
C THR A 130 2.49 4.90 -35.29
N ASP A 131 3.56 4.21 -34.96
CA ASP A 131 4.61 3.79 -35.86
C ASP A 131 4.04 2.73 -36.83
N PRO A 132 4.12 2.95 -38.16
CA PRO A 132 3.47 2.08 -39.13
C PRO A 132 4.15 0.70 -39.28
N GLU A 133 5.40 0.55 -38.86
CA GLU A 133 6.13 -0.73 -38.95
C GLU A 133 5.85 -1.61 -37.74
N THR A 134 5.83 -1.02 -36.55
CA THR A 134 5.70 -1.74 -35.28
C THR A 134 4.29 -1.71 -34.69
N GLY A 135 3.43 -0.79 -35.13
CA GLY A 135 2.13 -0.52 -34.51
C GLY A 135 2.21 0.14 -33.13
N HIS A 136 3.41 0.54 -32.68
CA HIS A 136 3.62 1.14 -31.36
C HIS A 136 3.47 2.66 -31.39
N ARG A 137 2.98 3.24 -30.29
CA ARG A 137 3.01 4.70 -30.07
C ARG A 137 4.13 5.06 -29.09
N THR A 138 4.68 6.27 -29.21
CA THR A 138 5.69 6.77 -28.26
C THR A 138 5.13 7.92 -27.44
N THR A 139 5.22 7.83 -26.11
CA THR A 139 5.01 8.96 -25.20
C THR A 139 6.37 9.47 -24.74
N THR A 140 6.60 10.76 -24.89
CA THR A 140 7.82 11.44 -24.44
C THR A 140 7.47 12.27 -23.20
N ALA A 141 8.18 12.06 -22.10
CA ALA A 141 8.00 12.80 -20.86
C ALA A 141 9.27 13.58 -20.53
N THR A 142 9.17 14.91 -20.46
CA THR A 142 10.28 15.80 -20.13
C THR A 142 10.06 16.42 -18.77
N ASN A 143 10.96 16.16 -17.82
CA ASN A 143 10.84 16.66 -16.45
C ASN A 143 11.33 18.12 -16.32
N SER A 144 11.25 18.67 -15.09
CA SER A 144 11.61 20.06 -14.79
C SER A 144 13.10 20.40 -15.00
N LEU A 145 13.95 19.39 -15.15
CA LEU A 145 15.38 19.56 -15.47
C LEU A 145 15.65 19.47 -16.99
N GLY A 146 14.61 19.40 -17.82
CA GLY A 146 14.73 19.21 -19.26
C GLY A 146 15.13 17.78 -19.67
N ARG A 147 15.18 16.84 -18.72
CA ARG A 147 15.54 15.45 -18.97
C ARG A 147 14.33 14.70 -19.52
N THR A 148 14.55 13.92 -20.57
CA THR A 148 13.48 13.31 -21.35
C THR A 148 13.54 11.79 -21.29
N SER A 149 12.41 11.16 -20.97
CA SER A 149 12.22 9.71 -21.10
C SER A 149 11.24 9.40 -22.23
N HIS A 150 11.42 8.26 -22.88
CA HIS A 150 10.53 7.78 -23.95
C HIS A 150 9.92 6.43 -23.59
N TYR A 151 8.61 6.32 -23.73
CA TYR A 151 7.84 5.11 -23.49
C TYR A 151 7.24 4.64 -24.80
N ARG A 152 7.66 3.46 -25.28
CA ARG A 152 7.00 2.78 -26.42
C ARG A 152 5.88 1.90 -25.89
N ILE A 153 4.71 2.06 -26.47
CA ILE A 153 3.47 1.45 -26.00
C ILE A 153 2.83 0.71 -27.17
N ASN A 154 2.45 -0.56 -26.98
CA ASN A 154 1.80 -1.35 -28.02
C ASN A 154 0.30 -0.99 -28.18
N GLU A 155 -0.40 -1.71 -29.07
CA GLU A 155 -1.81 -1.47 -29.35
C GLU A 155 -2.71 -1.72 -28.13
N ARG A 156 -2.30 -2.63 -27.23
CA ARG A 156 -2.99 -2.99 -25.99
C ARG A 156 -2.62 -2.11 -24.80
N LEU A 157 -2.02 -0.94 -25.04
CA LEU A 157 -1.62 0.04 -24.02
C LEU A 157 -0.55 -0.45 -23.04
N GLN A 158 0.21 -1.49 -23.41
CA GLN A 158 1.30 -2.02 -22.59
C GLN A 158 2.61 -1.31 -22.94
N VAL A 159 3.38 -0.88 -21.93
CA VAL A 159 4.71 -0.30 -22.12
C VAL A 159 5.69 -1.42 -22.47
N VAL A 160 6.19 -1.43 -23.71
CA VAL A 160 7.09 -2.46 -24.24
C VAL A 160 8.56 -2.02 -24.24
N ALA A 161 8.82 -0.71 -24.16
CA ALA A 161 10.16 -0.19 -23.92
C ALA A 161 10.12 1.15 -23.18
N GLU A 162 11.11 1.37 -22.34
CA GLU A 162 11.35 2.63 -21.65
C GLU A 162 12.81 3.02 -21.86
N THR A 163 13.03 4.21 -22.41
CA THR A 163 14.35 4.81 -22.57
C THR A 163 14.47 5.97 -21.58
N ASP A 164 15.44 5.88 -20.67
CA ASP A 164 15.71 6.91 -19.67
C ASP A 164 16.41 8.15 -20.27
N PRO A 165 16.59 9.25 -19.52
CA PRO A 165 17.27 10.44 -20.02
C PRO A 165 18.75 10.28 -20.34
N LEU A 166 19.37 9.18 -19.95
CA LEU A 166 20.76 8.83 -20.28
C LEU A 166 20.83 7.95 -21.54
N GLY A 167 19.70 7.59 -22.14
CA GLY A 167 19.60 6.74 -23.32
C GLY A 167 19.54 5.24 -23.01
N ASN A 168 19.57 4.84 -21.74
CA ASN A 168 19.47 3.45 -21.34
C ASN A 168 18.05 2.95 -21.61
N THR A 169 17.93 1.84 -22.35
CA THR A 169 16.63 1.30 -22.75
C THR A 169 16.35 -0.04 -22.10
N SER A 170 15.29 -0.11 -21.30
CA SER A 170 14.72 -1.37 -20.82
C SER A 170 13.55 -1.78 -21.71
N ARG A 171 13.25 -3.09 -21.77
CA ARG A 171 12.20 -3.66 -22.62
C ARG A 171 11.36 -4.65 -21.84
N LYS A 172 10.08 -4.75 -22.21
CA LYS A 172 9.12 -5.67 -21.62
C LYS A 172 8.32 -6.37 -22.72
N GLN A 173 8.04 -7.64 -22.50
CA GLN A 173 7.12 -8.42 -23.32
C GLN A 173 5.96 -8.86 -22.45
N TRP A 174 4.76 -8.78 -22.99
CA TRP A 174 3.53 -9.04 -22.26
C TRP A 174 2.63 -9.96 -23.09
N ASP A 175 1.77 -10.71 -22.42
CA ASP A 175 0.74 -11.51 -23.06
C ASP A 175 -0.58 -10.71 -23.24
N SER A 176 -1.62 -11.39 -23.76
CA SER A 176 -2.98 -10.88 -23.98
C SER A 176 -3.77 -10.50 -22.72
N ARG A 177 -3.25 -10.79 -21.53
CA ARG A 177 -3.91 -10.58 -20.23
C ARG A 177 -3.11 -9.67 -19.29
N ASP A 178 -2.14 -8.93 -19.84
CA ASP A 178 -1.25 -8.03 -19.09
C ASP A 178 -0.31 -8.77 -18.12
N GLN A 179 -0.05 -10.05 -18.41
CA GLN A 179 0.97 -10.83 -17.74
C GLN A 179 2.33 -10.58 -18.40
N LEU A 180 3.30 -10.16 -17.59
CA LEU A 180 4.68 -9.93 -18.05
C LEU A 180 5.30 -11.29 -18.42
N LEU A 181 5.84 -11.43 -19.62
CA LEU A 181 6.52 -12.64 -20.11
C LEU A 181 8.04 -12.52 -19.99
N SER A 182 8.58 -11.33 -20.25
CA SER A 182 9.99 -11.05 -20.01
C SER A 182 10.24 -9.56 -19.76
N ALA A 183 11.29 -9.29 -18.98
CA ALA A 183 11.87 -7.96 -18.80
C ALA A 183 13.35 -8.01 -19.13
N THR A 184 13.82 -7.09 -19.97
CA THR A 184 15.23 -6.90 -20.31
C THR A 184 15.67 -5.56 -19.75
N ASP A 185 16.67 -5.56 -18.87
CA ASP A 185 17.26 -4.31 -18.38
C ASP A 185 18.12 -3.62 -19.46
N ALA A 186 18.63 -2.43 -19.15
CA ALA A 186 19.45 -1.68 -20.09
C ALA A 186 20.82 -2.31 -20.40
N SER A 187 21.29 -3.21 -19.54
CA SER A 187 22.52 -3.98 -19.74
C SER A 187 22.30 -5.23 -20.59
N GLY A 188 21.05 -5.52 -20.97
CA GLY A 188 20.67 -6.71 -21.74
C GLY A 188 20.40 -7.95 -20.87
N ASN A 189 20.40 -7.83 -19.54
CA ASN A 189 20.04 -8.94 -18.66
C ASN A 189 18.54 -9.21 -18.76
N VAL A 190 18.18 -10.48 -18.96
CA VAL A 190 16.78 -10.87 -19.20
C VAL A 190 16.24 -11.70 -18.04
N THR A 191 15.14 -11.24 -17.46
CA THR A 191 14.30 -12.02 -16.54
C THR A 191 13.07 -12.52 -17.29
N ARG A 192 12.73 -13.80 -17.14
CA ARG A 192 11.54 -14.41 -17.77
C ARG A 192 10.54 -14.87 -16.72
N TYR A 193 9.27 -14.80 -17.08
CA TYR A 193 8.17 -15.14 -16.20
C TYR A 193 7.28 -16.16 -16.91
N ALA A 194 6.92 -17.22 -16.20
CA ALA A 194 5.97 -18.22 -16.67
C ALA A 194 4.72 -18.19 -15.78
N TRP A 195 3.57 -18.33 -16.40
CA TRP A 195 2.26 -18.30 -15.75
C TRP A 195 1.57 -19.65 -15.96
N ASP A 196 0.84 -20.14 -14.96
CA ASP A 196 0.01 -21.34 -15.11
C ASP A 196 -1.34 -21.03 -15.76
N ASP A 197 -2.15 -22.06 -16.00
CA ASP A 197 -3.47 -21.94 -16.63
C ASP A 197 -4.46 -21.14 -15.76
N ASP A 198 -4.22 -21.09 -14.45
CA ASP A 198 -4.99 -20.32 -13.46
C ASP A 198 -4.46 -18.89 -13.28
N HIS A 199 -3.54 -18.47 -14.15
CA HIS A 199 -2.93 -17.14 -14.17
C HIS A 199 -2.10 -16.78 -12.93
N ASN A 200 -1.62 -17.78 -12.19
CA ASN A 200 -0.62 -17.60 -11.16
C ASN A 200 0.78 -17.55 -11.76
N LEU A 201 1.67 -16.79 -11.12
CA LEU A 201 3.08 -16.81 -11.47
C LEU A 201 3.66 -18.18 -11.08
N ALA A 202 4.03 -18.99 -12.06
CA ALA A 202 4.53 -20.35 -11.88
C ALA A 202 6.06 -20.40 -11.80
N ALA A 203 6.76 -19.54 -12.55
CA ALA A 203 8.22 -19.48 -12.48
C ALA A 203 8.80 -18.11 -12.83
N VAL A 204 9.98 -17.82 -12.29
CA VAL A 204 10.84 -16.68 -12.64
C VAL A 204 12.23 -17.17 -12.95
N GLN A 205 12.69 -16.99 -14.19
CA GLN A 205 14.07 -17.25 -14.58
C GLN A 205 14.87 -15.95 -14.49
N LEU A 206 15.93 -15.95 -13.69
CA LEU A 206 16.85 -14.83 -13.52
C LEU A 206 17.88 -14.77 -14.67
N PRO A 207 18.57 -13.63 -14.85
CA PRO A 207 19.55 -13.46 -15.92
C PRO A 207 20.74 -14.43 -15.89
N ASP A 208 21.08 -14.97 -14.71
CA ASP A 208 22.13 -15.98 -14.54
C ASP A 208 21.66 -17.40 -14.91
N GLY A 209 20.41 -17.54 -15.38
CA GLY A 209 19.77 -18.80 -15.76
C GLY A 209 19.11 -19.55 -14.62
N SER A 210 19.31 -19.13 -13.37
CA SER A 210 18.66 -19.74 -12.20
C SER A 210 17.14 -19.51 -12.23
N VAL A 211 16.38 -20.48 -11.70
CA VAL A 211 14.92 -20.49 -11.79
C VAL A 211 14.31 -20.58 -10.40
N GLN A 212 13.35 -19.71 -10.14
CA GLN A 212 12.44 -19.78 -8.99
C GLN A 212 11.12 -20.35 -9.48
N THR A 213 10.50 -21.25 -8.71
CA THR A 213 9.18 -21.81 -9.03
C THR A 213 8.21 -21.61 -7.89
N ILE A 214 6.94 -21.45 -8.23
CA ILE A 214 5.85 -21.27 -7.27
C ILE A 214 4.73 -22.21 -7.70
N THR A 215 4.22 -23.01 -6.77
CA THR A 215 3.01 -23.80 -6.96
C THR A 215 1.92 -23.21 -6.09
N CYS A 216 0.74 -22.95 -6.66
CA CYS A 216 -0.42 -22.45 -5.95
C CYS A 216 -1.48 -23.55 -5.77
N ASN A 217 -2.33 -23.41 -4.75
CA ASN A 217 -3.56 -24.21 -4.64
C ASN A 217 -4.70 -23.58 -5.46
N ALA A 218 -5.88 -24.19 -5.42
CA ALA A 218 -7.09 -23.71 -6.12
C ALA A 218 -7.61 -22.33 -5.66
N PHE A 219 -7.06 -21.77 -4.57
CA PHE A 219 -7.35 -20.40 -4.13
C PHE A 219 -6.29 -19.39 -4.57
N HIS A 220 -5.39 -19.77 -5.49
CA HIS A 220 -4.26 -18.96 -5.93
C HIS A 220 -3.26 -18.65 -4.80
N LEU A 221 -3.24 -19.46 -3.74
CA LEU A 221 -2.36 -19.29 -2.59
C LEU A 221 -1.10 -20.16 -2.76
N PRO A 222 0.12 -19.60 -2.62
CA PRO A 222 1.36 -20.36 -2.75
C PRO A 222 1.43 -21.49 -1.71
N VAL A 223 1.64 -22.73 -2.14
CA VAL A 223 1.85 -23.90 -1.27
C VAL A 223 3.30 -24.35 -1.25
N GLU A 224 4.03 -24.12 -2.34
CA GLU A 224 5.46 -24.40 -2.44
C GLU A 224 6.13 -23.26 -3.22
N ILE A 225 7.24 -22.76 -2.69
CA ILE A 225 8.11 -21.80 -3.36
C ILE A 225 9.51 -22.39 -3.35
N THR A 226 10.10 -22.59 -4.52
CA THR A 226 11.49 -23.01 -4.65
C THR A 226 12.31 -21.81 -5.14
N GLY A 227 13.26 -21.37 -4.33
CA GLY A 227 14.18 -20.29 -4.68
C GLY A 227 15.22 -20.73 -5.71
N ALA A 228 15.93 -19.76 -6.27
CA ALA A 228 16.89 -19.92 -7.37
C ALA A 228 18.03 -20.91 -7.09
N HIS A 229 18.31 -21.18 -5.81
CA HIS A 229 19.37 -22.08 -5.36
C HIS A 229 18.83 -23.31 -4.62
N GLY A 230 17.58 -23.69 -4.88
CA GLY A 230 16.95 -24.91 -4.34
C GLY A 230 16.41 -24.79 -2.92
N ALA A 231 16.45 -23.61 -2.30
CA ALA A 231 15.79 -23.35 -1.03
C ALA A 231 14.27 -23.48 -1.18
N VAL A 232 13.62 -24.35 -0.40
CA VAL A 232 12.17 -24.60 -0.52
C VAL A 232 11.42 -24.07 0.70
N TRP A 233 10.39 -23.26 0.45
CA TRP A 233 9.40 -22.88 1.45
C TRP A 233 8.10 -23.62 1.17
N ARG A 234 7.48 -24.15 2.23
CA ARG A 234 6.17 -24.80 2.16
C ARG A 234 5.17 -24.04 3.00
N GLN A 235 3.95 -23.86 2.49
CA GLN A 235 2.88 -23.16 3.19
C GLN A 235 1.62 -24.01 3.16
N GLU A 236 0.91 -24.00 4.28
CA GLU A 236 -0.36 -24.70 4.45
C GLU A 236 -1.45 -23.67 4.73
N TRP A 237 -2.65 -23.93 4.20
CA TRP A 237 -3.80 -23.05 4.26
C TRP A 237 -5.03 -23.83 4.68
N ASP A 238 -5.94 -23.21 5.43
CA ASP A 238 -7.26 -23.78 5.69
C ASP A 238 -8.22 -23.56 4.51
N ASP A 239 -9.45 -24.05 4.64
CA ASP A 239 -10.51 -23.94 3.63
C ASP A 239 -11.04 -22.51 3.41
N LYS A 240 -10.68 -21.58 4.30
CA LYS A 240 -10.96 -20.14 4.19
C LYS A 240 -9.78 -19.36 3.60
N GLY A 241 -8.63 -20.01 3.45
CA GLY A 241 -7.40 -19.41 2.94
C GLY A 241 -6.57 -18.67 4.00
N ASN A 242 -6.74 -18.99 5.29
CA ASN A 242 -5.85 -18.54 6.35
C ASN A 242 -4.61 -19.45 6.41
N ARG A 243 -3.41 -18.86 6.56
CA ARG A 243 -2.14 -19.63 6.53
C ARG A 243 -1.89 -20.36 7.86
N THR A 244 -2.19 -21.64 7.90
CA THR A 244 -2.07 -22.47 9.10
C THR A 244 -0.64 -22.88 9.41
N ALA A 245 0.24 -22.95 8.41
CA ALA A 245 1.66 -23.23 8.64
C ALA A 245 2.59 -22.63 7.57
N VAL A 246 3.85 -22.43 7.97
CA VAL A 246 4.97 -22.16 7.08
C VAL A 246 6.17 -22.98 7.53
N THR A 247 6.83 -23.65 6.59
CA THR A 247 8.08 -24.37 6.79
C THR A 247 9.16 -23.70 5.94
N THR A 248 10.27 -23.31 6.58
CA THR A 248 11.43 -22.71 5.91
C THR A 248 12.38 -23.77 5.35
N PRO A 249 13.34 -23.40 4.49
CA PRO A 249 14.28 -24.35 3.86
C PRO A 249 15.14 -25.16 4.84
N ASP A 250 15.36 -24.63 6.05
CA ASP A 250 16.06 -25.32 7.15
C ASP A 250 15.16 -26.30 7.93
N GLY A 251 13.91 -26.49 7.50
CA GLY A 251 12.92 -27.35 8.13
C GLY A 251 12.20 -26.73 9.33
N ALA A 252 12.52 -25.48 9.69
CA ALA A 252 11.84 -24.82 10.81
C ALA A 252 10.38 -24.51 10.44
N ARG A 253 9.45 -25.01 11.27
CA ARG A 253 8.00 -24.89 11.02
C ARG A 253 7.32 -24.01 12.06
N SER A 254 6.58 -23.02 11.60
CA SER A 254 5.70 -22.19 12.44
C SER A 254 4.25 -22.45 12.08
N THR A 255 3.35 -22.38 13.06
CA THR A 255 1.91 -22.56 12.85
C THR A 255 1.09 -21.39 13.38
N SER A 256 -0.07 -21.18 12.78
CA SER A 256 -1.05 -20.18 13.21
C SER A 256 -2.42 -20.83 13.39
N ALA A 257 -3.15 -20.38 14.40
CA ALA A 257 -4.56 -20.73 14.61
C ALA A 257 -5.42 -19.48 14.44
N TYR A 258 -6.66 -19.68 14.00
CA TYR A 258 -7.58 -18.63 13.61
C TYR A 258 -8.96 -18.84 14.24
N GLU A 259 -9.64 -17.74 14.54
CA GLU A 259 -11.08 -17.69 14.82
C GLU A 259 -11.90 -17.85 13.53
N GLY A 260 -13.21 -18.05 13.66
CA GLY A 260 -14.13 -18.15 12.52
C GLY A 260 -14.09 -16.93 11.59
N THR A 261 -13.79 -15.75 12.14
CA THR A 261 -13.62 -14.45 11.47
C THR A 261 -12.26 -14.29 10.78
N GLY A 262 -11.35 -15.25 10.91
CA GLY A 262 -9.99 -15.17 10.39
C GLY A 262 -9.03 -14.38 11.29
N ALA A 263 -9.45 -13.93 12.47
CA ALA A 263 -8.56 -13.30 13.44
C ALA A 263 -7.60 -14.34 14.02
N VAL A 264 -6.31 -14.02 14.12
CA VAL A 264 -5.29 -14.93 14.66
C VAL A 264 -5.51 -15.12 16.15
N THR A 265 -5.60 -16.36 16.64
CA THR A 265 -5.73 -16.69 18.06
C THR A 265 -4.46 -17.25 18.67
N ALA A 266 -3.60 -17.86 17.85
CA ALA A 266 -2.30 -18.34 18.31
C ALA A 266 -1.26 -18.34 17.19
N VAL A 267 0.00 -18.10 17.55
CA VAL A 267 1.15 -18.32 16.68
C VAL A 267 2.19 -19.10 17.45
N THR A 268 2.58 -20.26 16.93
CA THR A 268 3.63 -21.11 17.49
C THR A 268 4.87 -21.03 16.60
N ASP A 269 6.00 -20.67 17.20
CA ASP A 269 7.28 -20.62 16.49
C ASP A 269 7.93 -22.01 16.38
N PRO A 270 9.05 -22.17 15.64
CA PRO A 270 9.69 -23.47 15.47
C PRO A 270 10.29 -24.07 16.73
N THR A 271 10.41 -23.31 17.82
CA THR A 271 10.84 -23.82 19.13
C THR A 271 9.68 -24.39 19.95
N GLY A 272 8.44 -24.29 19.44
CA GLY A 272 7.22 -24.65 20.15
C GLY A 272 6.70 -23.54 21.07
N ALA A 273 7.31 -22.35 21.06
CA ALA A 273 6.87 -21.24 21.89
C ALA A 273 5.63 -20.58 21.26
N THR A 274 4.51 -20.60 21.99
CA THR A 274 3.22 -20.11 21.49
C THR A 274 2.83 -18.77 22.09
N ARG A 275 2.46 -17.82 21.23
CA ARG A 275 1.78 -16.58 21.62
C ARG A 275 0.29 -16.74 21.37
N HIS A 276 -0.54 -16.27 22.31
CA HIS A 276 -1.99 -16.29 22.19
C HIS A 276 -2.56 -14.87 22.10
N PHE A 277 -3.68 -14.74 21.40
CA PHE A 277 -4.33 -13.48 21.13
C PHE A 277 -5.81 -13.59 21.52
N VAL A 278 -6.32 -12.56 22.18
CA VAL A 278 -7.75 -12.31 22.34
C VAL A 278 -8.07 -11.12 21.45
N ASN A 279 -9.06 -11.27 20.58
CA ASN A 279 -9.42 -10.26 19.59
C ASN A 279 -10.79 -9.65 19.90
N ASP A 280 -11.00 -8.43 19.42
CA ASP A 280 -12.34 -7.85 19.33
C ASP A 280 -13.09 -8.36 18.09
N ALA A 281 -14.33 -7.91 17.90
CA ALA A 281 -15.17 -8.29 16.76
C ALA A 281 -14.58 -7.87 15.40
N ALA A 282 -13.70 -6.87 15.37
CA ALA A 282 -12.97 -6.44 14.17
C ALA A 282 -11.69 -7.25 13.93
N GLY A 283 -11.37 -8.22 14.79
CA GLY A 283 -10.17 -9.04 14.70
C GLY A 283 -8.91 -8.34 15.20
N LEU A 284 -9.04 -7.22 15.93
CA LEU A 284 -7.90 -6.52 16.50
C LEU A 284 -7.57 -7.09 17.89
N PRO A 285 -6.28 -7.34 18.21
CA PRO A 285 -5.90 -7.84 19.53
C PRO A 285 -6.23 -6.85 20.67
N THR A 286 -7.01 -7.32 21.63
CA THR A 286 -7.30 -6.69 22.92
C THR A 286 -6.40 -7.23 24.03
N ALA A 287 -5.90 -8.46 23.90
CA ALA A 287 -4.86 -9.01 24.75
C ALA A 287 -3.91 -9.92 23.97
N VAL A 288 -2.63 -9.89 24.35
CA VAL A 288 -1.58 -10.77 23.81
C VAL A 288 -0.87 -11.43 24.97
N ARG A 289 -0.87 -12.76 25.00
CA ARG A 289 -0.16 -13.58 25.98
C ARG A 289 1.10 -14.17 25.34
N ASP A 290 2.25 -13.89 25.93
CA ASP A 290 3.52 -14.45 25.47
C ASP A 290 3.68 -15.95 25.86
N PRO A 291 4.71 -16.64 25.36
CA PRO A 291 4.92 -18.06 25.66
C PRO A 291 5.23 -18.36 27.14
N LEU A 292 5.66 -17.36 27.92
CA LEU A 292 5.89 -17.47 29.36
C LEU A 292 4.61 -17.22 30.17
N GLY A 293 3.53 -16.84 29.50
CA GLY A 293 2.23 -16.58 30.09
C GLY A 293 2.00 -15.12 30.50
N ASN A 294 2.95 -14.23 30.22
CA ASN A 294 2.82 -12.80 30.49
C ASN A 294 1.82 -12.18 29.51
N THR A 295 0.86 -11.41 30.02
CA THR A 295 -0.21 -10.83 29.21
C THR A 295 -0.07 -9.32 29.09
N THR A 296 -0.18 -8.79 27.88
CA THR A 296 -0.28 -7.36 27.60
C THR A 296 -1.66 -7.07 27.01
N SER A 297 -2.37 -6.09 27.57
CA SER A 297 -3.71 -5.70 27.11
C SER A 297 -3.67 -4.35 26.42
N VAL A 298 -4.59 -4.15 25.47
CA VAL A 298 -4.66 -2.96 24.63
C VAL A 298 -6.09 -2.45 24.57
N VAL A 299 -6.29 -1.16 24.85
CA VAL A 299 -7.58 -0.46 24.65
C VAL A 299 -7.43 0.52 23.50
N ARG A 300 -8.47 0.63 22.69
CA ARG A 300 -8.55 1.54 21.54
C ARG A 300 -9.73 2.48 21.66
N ASP A 301 -9.59 3.66 21.07
CA ASP A 301 -10.73 4.55 20.80
C ASP A 301 -11.55 4.04 19.61
N ALA A 302 -12.67 4.72 19.32
CA ALA A 302 -13.54 4.38 18.19
C ALA A 302 -12.85 4.50 16.83
N PHE A 303 -11.78 5.31 16.72
CA PHE A 303 -10.95 5.45 15.52
C PHE A 303 -9.89 4.34 15.39
N GLY A 304 -9.85 3.40 16.35
CA GLY A 304 -8.90 2.29 16.37
C GLY A 304 -7.51 2.68 16.88
N HIS A 305 -7.31 3.91 17.35
CA HIS A 305 -6.03 4.31 17.95
C HIS A 305 -5.89 3.70 19.33
N VAL A 306 -4.69 3.21 19.66
CA VAL A 306 -4.40 2.71 21.02
C VAL A 306 -4.41 3.89 21.99
N THR A 307 -5.26 3.81 23.01
CA THR A 307 -5.37 4.80 24.10
C THR A 307 -4.75 4.29 25.40
N GLN A 308 -4.71 2.98 25.59
CA GLN A 308 -4.15 2.36 26.79
C GLN A 308 -3.40 1.07 26.44
N LEU A 309 -2.25 0.89 27.06
CA LEU A 309 -1.48 -0.35 27.08
C LEU A 309 -1.27 -0.76 28.54
N THR A 310 -1.63 -1.98 28.90
CA THR A 310 -1.34 -2.56 30.22
C THR A 310 -0.30 -3.66 30.04
N ASP A 311 0.86 -3.52 30.67
CA ASP A 311 1.93 -4.51 30.59
C ASP A 311 1.69 -5.70 31.53
N PRO A 312 2.51 -6.77 31.47
CA PRO A 312 2.32 -7.95 32.31
C PRO A 312 2.49 -7.74 33.81
N THR A 313 3.11 -6.63 34.23
CA THR A 313 3.22 -6.26 35.64
C THR A 313 2.00 -5.49 36.14
N GLY A 314 1.06 -5.17 35.25
CA GLY A 314 -0.11 -4.34 35.51
C GLY A 314 0.16 -2.84 35.32
N ALA A 315 1.35 -2.44 34.87
CA ALA A 315 1.65 -1.04 34.64
C ALA A 315 0.89 -0.52 33.42
N VAL A 316 0.21 0.61 33.59
CA VAL A 316 -0.63 1.21 32.56
C VAL A 316 0.08 2.39 31.90
N LYS A 317 0.15 2.36 30.58
CA LYS A 317 0.59 3.48 29.74
C LYS A 317 -0.57 4.02 28.93
N TYR A 318 -0.91 5.28 29.15
CA TYR A 318 -1.87 6.01 28.32
C TYR A 318 -1.16 6.63 27.12
N ILE A 319 -1.81 6.55 25.97
CA ILE A 319 -1.34 7.12 24.70
C ILE A 319 -2.40 8.12 24.25
N VAL A 320 -1.99 9.37 24.04
CA VAL A 320 -2.87 10.43 23.57
C VAL A 320 -2.51 10.71 22.12
N SER A 321 -3.48 10.47 21.22
CA SER A 321 -3.38 10.81 19.80
C SER A 321 -3.94 12.21 19.61
N SER A 322 -3.09 13.18 19.27
CA SER A 322 -3.54 14.52 18.84
C SER A 322 -3.55 14.58 17.31
N ALA A 323 -4.67 15.01 16.72
CA ALA A 323 -4.75 15.35 15.30
C ALA A 323 -4.63 16.89 15.12
N PRO A 324 -3.79 17.40 14.19
CA PRO A 324 -2.61 16.80 13.59
C PRO A 324 -1.29 17.24 14.28
N ARG A 325 -0.43 16.25 14.52
CA ARG A 325 1.02 16.33 14.81
C ARG A 325 1.46 17.07 16.08
N THR A 326 1.28 16.44 17.24
CA THR A 326 2.39 16.30 18.22
C THR A 326 2.07 15.18 19.21
N THR A 327 2.78 14.05 19.09
CA THR A 327 2.83 13.05 20.18
C THR A 327 3.52 13.68 21.38
N SER A 328 2.75 14.13 22.35
CA SER A 328 3.26 14.55 23.66
C SER A 328 2.91 13.47 24.67
N SER A 329 3.91 12.69 25.09
CA SER A 329 3.76 11.80 26.24
C SER A 329 3.71 12.65 27.51
N ARG A 330 2.61 12.61 28.25
CA ARG A 330 2.53 13.23 29.56
C ARG A 330 2.66 12.15 30.63
N SER A 331 3.74 12.23 31.41
CA SER A 331 3.90 11.46 32.64
C SER A 331 2.91 11.94 33.73
N PRO A 332 2.49 11.07 34.67
CA PRO A 332 1.56 11.42 35.73
C PRO A 332 2.14 12.47 36.72
N PRO A 333 1.28 13.20 37.47
CA PRO A 333 1.72 14.16 38.48
C PRO A 333 2.45 13.47 39.65
N PRO A 334 3.31 14.19 40.41
CA PRO A 334 4.29 13.59 41.29
C PRO A 334 3.64 13.01 42.55
N GLY A 335 3.85 11.71 42.76
CA GLY A 335 3.48 11.00 43.97
C GLY A 335 4.03 9.58 43.95
N THR A 336 5.12 9.37 44.69
CA THR A 336 5.73 8.09 45.11
C THR A 336 6.52 7.24 44.08
N SER A 337 7.83 7.32 44.27
CA SER A 337 8.90 6.32 44.09
C SER A 337 9.12 5.67 42.72
N ALA A 338 10.06 6.24 41.98
CA ALA A 338 10.72 5.60 40.85
C ALA A 338 11.63 4.46 41.32
N VAL A 339 11.30 3.22 40.94
CA VAL A 339 12.27 2.15 40.76
C VAL A 339 12.32 1.89 39.25
N GLY A 340 13.44 2.26 38.63
CA GLY A 340 13.64 2.09 37.19
C GLY A 340 13.78 0.62 36.82
N PRO A 341 13.09 0.12 35.78
CA PRO A 341 13.40 -1.19 35.21
C PRO A 341 14.60 -1.08 34.23
N PRO A 342 15.39 -2.16 34.09
CA PRO A 342 16.61 -2.17 33.31
C PRO A 342 16.32 -2.03 31.81
N THR A 343 17.15 -1.25 31.12
CA THR A 343 17.20 -1.14 29.66
C THR A 343 17.68 -2.45 29.04
N ARG A 344 16.79 -3.44 28.89
CA ARG A 344 17.01 -4.54 27.95
C ARG A 344 16.57 -4.08 26.56
N ARG A 345 17.56 -3.69 25.75
CA ARG A 345 17.42 -3.50 24.31
C ARG A 345 16.86 -4.79 23.70
N TRP A 346 15.73 -4.66 23.00
CA TRP A 346 15.24 -5.65 22.07
C TRP A 346 16.31 -5.92 21.00
N PRO A 347 16.74 -7.17 20.76
CA PRO A 347 17.47 -7.46 19.54
C PRO A 347 16.48 -7.31 18.39
N ARG A 348 16.66 -6.26 17.57
CA ARG A 348 16.11 -6.20 16.22
C ARG A 348 16.71 -7.39 15.46
N ARG A 349 15.95 -8.47 15.29
CA ARG A 349 16.29 -9.46 14.27
C ARG A 349 15.96 -8.86 12.90
N PRO A 350 16.88 -8.93 11.93
CA PRO A 350 16.70 -8.34 10.62
C PRO A 350 15.61 -9.10 9.85
N ILE A 351 14.68 -8.35 9.27
CA ILE A 351 13.91 -8.76 8.10
C ILE A 351 14.94 -9.01 6.99
N PRO A 352 14.94 -10.14 6.28
CA PRO A 352 15.78 -10.28 5.10
C PRO A 352 15.30 -9.26 4.06
N SER A 353 16.08 -8.19 3.92
CA SER A 353 15.98 -7.25 2.82
C SER A 353 16.34 -8.01 1.55
N ALA A 354 15.40 -8.17 0.63
CA ALA A 354 15.73 -8.44 -0.76
C ALA A 354 16.53 -7.24 -1.28
N ARG A 355 17.86 -7.36 -1.22
CA ARG A 355 18.78 -6.36 -1.72
C ARG A 355 18.87 -6.56 -3.24
N ALA A 356 18.36 -5.60 -3.99
CA ALA A 356 18.66 -5.51 -5.42
C ALA A 356 20.19 -5.44 -5.61
N PRO A 357 20.77 -6.14 -6.59
CA PRO A 357 22.20 -6.04 -6.84
C PRO A 357 22.55 -4.62 -7.31
N THR A 358 23.23 -3.87 -6.45
CA THR A 358 23.97 -2.66 -6.80
C THR A 358 25.12 -3.04 -7.72
N ALA A 359 25.07 -2.59 -8.98
CA ALA A 359 26.20 -2.63 -9.90
C ALA A 359 27.36 -1.80 -9.35
N THR A 360 28.52 -2.45 -9.20
CA THR A 360 29.78 -1.83 -8.81
C THR A 360 30.35 -1.07 -10.00
N ALA A 361 30.62 0.22 -9.85
CA ALA A 361 31.35 1.01 -10.83
C ALA A 361 32.82 0.58 -10.89
N PRO A 362 33.43 0.36 -12.07
CA PRO A 362 34.87 0.19 -12.16
C PRO A 362 35.59 1.55 -12.11
N THR A 363 36.61 1.59 -11.25
CA THR A 363 37.66 2.58 -11.10
C THR A 363 38.38 2.84 -12.42
N ALA A 364 38.38 4.09 -12.88
CA ALA A 364 39.20 4.52 -14.02
C ALA A 364 40.68 4.56 -13.61
N THR A 365 41.51 3.77 -14.29
CA THR A 365 42.97 3.89 -14.26
C THR A 365 43.40 4.59 -15.55
N SER A 366 44.04 5.75 -15.44
CA SER A 366 44.59 6.51 -16.58
C SER A 366 45.77 5.79 -17.23
N PRO A 367 45.92 5.80 -18.57
CA PRO A 367 47.18 5.48 -19.22
C PRO A 367 48.03 6.75 -19.44
N PRO A 368 49.37 6.62 -19.57
CA PRO A 368 50.30 7.73 -19.58
C PRO A 368 50.36 8.44 -20.94
N SER A 369 50.59 9.75 -20.87
CA SER A 369 51.00 10.60 -21.97
C SER A 369 52.32 10.08 -22.57
N SER A 370 52.36 9.85 -23.88
CA SER A 370 53.60 9.82 -24.64
C SER A 370 53.57 10.92 -25.69
N THR A 371 54.61 11.73 -25.62
CA THR A 371 55.06 12.74 -26.58
C THR A 371 55.38 12.13 -27.93
N SER A 372 54.92 12.77 -29.00
CA SER A 372 55.76 13.30 -30.10
C SER A 372 54.93 14.21 -30.99
#